data_AF-A0A9W5Q4H1-F1
#
_entry.id   AF-A0A9W5Q4H1-F1
#
_cell.length_a   1.000
_cell.length_b   1.000
_cell.length_c   1.000
_cell.angle_alpha   90.00
_cell.angle_beta   90.00
_cell.angle_gamma   90.00
#
_symmetry.space_group_name_H-M   'P 1'
#
loop_
_entity.id
_entity.type
_entity.pdbx_description
1 polymer ?
#
loop_
_entity_poly.entity_id
_entity_poly.type
_entity_poly.pdbx_seq_one_letter_code
_entity_poly.pdbx_strand_id
1 'polypeptide(L)'
;MRVYRDIDDTVLNKEYEIITRKGTFVTKIVADEKLVVDMPYIGKGKQSTNSEGWLRDNKYYFNELYELHTEYFSDANIKNLNNGWAIINDAVFRRHFPQYDIVGLKGKPLVHHHIGGGGQAMAIPQPLHPGSGGIHNIEKQIGIWGKDQENAERLQVFIK
;
A
#
# COMPACT_ATOMS: atom_id res chain seq x y z
N MET A 1 -6.30 -2.31 -11.36
CA MET A 1 -5.26 -3.10 -10.62
C MET A 1 -5.43 -4.61 -10.76
N ARG A 2 -4.33 -5.39 -10.75
CA ARG A 2 -4.32 -6.86 -10.94
C ARG A 2 -5.11 -7.59 -9.86
N VAL A 3 -4.87 -7.23 -8.59
CA VAL A 3 -5.46 -7.91 -7.42
C VAL A 3 -6.95 -7.66 -7.20
N TYR A 4 -7.52 -6.60 -7.79
CA TYR A 4 -8.96 -6.31 -7.74
C TYR A 4 -9.75 -6.90 -8.91
N ARG A 5 -9.08 -7.56 -9.87
CA ARG A 5 -9.76 -8.17 -11.01
C ARG A 5 -10.81 -9.18 -10.52
N ASP A 6 -11.97 -9.15 -11.17
CA ASP A 6 -13.11 -10.03 -10.91
C ASP A 6 -13.69 -9.89 -9.48
N ILE A 7 -13.44 -8.76 -8.80
CA ILE A 7 -14.15 -8.38 -7.59
C ILE A 7 -15.27 -7.41 -7.96
N ASP A 8 -16.45 -7.63 -7.38
CA ASP A 8 -17.60 -6.78 -7.60
C ASP A 8 -17.36 -5.33 -7.12
N ASP A 9 -17.78 -4.36 -7.94
CA ASP A 9 -17.57 -2.94 -7.67
C ASP A 9 -18.23 -2.48 -6.36
N THR A 10 -19.32 -3.11 -5.92
CA THR A 10 -19.96 -2.78 -4.64
C THR A 10 -19.09 -3.21 -3.46
N VAL A 11 -18.34 -4.30 -3.61
CA VAL A 11 -17.35 -4.74 -2.62
C VAL A 11 -16.15 -3.79 -2.65
N LEU A 12 -15.66 -3.43 -3.84
CA LEU A 12 -14.53 -2.51 -3.96
C LEU A 12 -14.85 -1.11 -3.41
N ASN A 13 -16.03 -0.57 -3.70
CA ASN A 13 -16.35 0.82 -3.39
C ASN A 13 -16.93 1.08 -2.00
N LYS A 14 -17.21 0.04 -1.21
CA LYS A 14 -17.70 0.23 0.16
C LYS A 14 -16.60 0.68 1.12
N GLU A 15 -17.02 1.33 2.19
CA GLU A 15 -16.13 1.60 3.33
C GLU A 15 -16.08 0.38 4.26
N TYR A 16 -14.93 0.20 4.90
CA TYR A 16 -14.66 -0.91 5.79
C TYR A 16 -14.23 -0.37 7.15
N GLU A 17 -14.70 -1.05 8.20
CA GLU A 17 -14.24 -0.82 9.55
C GLU A 17 -12.90 -1.55 9.76
N ILE A 18 -11.81 -0.78 9.81
CA ILE A 18 -10.46 -1.27 10.04
C ILE A 18 -10.14 -1.12 11.52
N ILE A 19 -10.23 -2.23 12.25
CA ILE A 19 -9.99 -2.29 13.69
C ILE A 19 -8.52 -2.59 13.95
N THR A 20 -7.86 -1.72 14.71
CA THR A 20 -6.45 -1.85 15.07
C THR A 20 -6.24 -1.52 16.55
N ARG A 21 -5.06 -1.85 17.09
CA ARG A 21 -4.65 -1.40 18.44
C ARG A 21 -4.54 0.12 18.57
N LYS A 22 -4.50 0.86 17.46
CA LYS A 22 -4.39 2.33 17.42
C LYS A 22 -5.76 3.02 17.29
N GLY A 23 -6.83 2.23 17.15
CA GLY A 23 -8.19 2.71 16.97
C GLY A 23 -8.91 1.98 15.85
N THR A 24 -10.16 2.38 15.67
CA THR A 24 -11.03 1.94 14.59
C THR A 24 -11.13 3.05 13.55
N PHE A 25 -10.93 2.70 12.29
CA PHE A 25 -10.97 3.65 11.17
C PHE A 25 -11.94 3.14 10.12
N VAL A 26 -12.83 4.00 9.63
CA VAL A 26 -13.75 3.67 8.54
C VAL A 26 -13.22 4.32 7.27
N THR A 27 -12.83 3.51 6.28
CA THR A 27 -12.29 4.00 5.01
C THR A 27 -12.42 2.96 3.89
N LYS A 28 -12.19 3.38 2.65
CA LYS A 28 -12.07 2.48 1.50
C LYS A 28 -10.70 1.82 1.51
N ILE A 29 -10.66 0.53 1.16
CA ILE A 29 -9.39 -0.22 1.03
C ILE A 29 -8.88 -0.31 -0.41
N VAL A 30 -9.73 0.05 -1.38
CA VAL A 30 -9.34 0.07 -2.78
C VAL A 30 -8.31 1.15 -2.98
N ALA A 31 -7.19 0.78 -3.59
CA ALA A 31 -6.17 1.74 -3.91
C ALA A 31 -6.71 2.71 -4.98
N ASP A 32 -6.39 3.98 -4.83
CA ASP A 32 -6.45 4.87 -5.97
C ASP A 32 -5.38 4.41 -6.96
N GLU A 33 -5.72 4.18 -8.23
CA GLU A 33 -4.75 3.67 -9.21
C GLU A 33 -3.53 4.58 -9.36
N LYS A 34 -3.67 5.88 -9.08
CA LYS A 34 -2.56 6.84 -9.08
C LYS A 34 -1.60 6.68 -7.90
N LEU A 35 -2.01 5.94 -6.87
CA LEU A 35 -1.21 5.64 -5.69
C LEU A 35 -0.52 4.27 -5.80
N VAL A 36 -0.68 3.57 -6.92
CA VAL A 36 -0.19 2.20 -7.08
C VAL A 36 1.17 2.20 -7.75
N VAL A 37 2.12 1.51 -7.14
CA VAL A 37 3.44 1.23 -7.72
C VAL A 37 3.61 -0.29 -7.82
N ASP A 38 4.14 -0.76 -8.95
CA ASP A 38 4.58 -2.14 -9.12
C ASP A 38 5.94 -2.34 -8.44
N MET A 39 5.97 -3.17 -7.41
CA MET A 39 7.19 -3.52 -6.69
C MET A 39 7.96 -4.61 -7.47
N PRO A 40 9.29 -4.50 -7.64
CA PRO A 40 10.08 -5.48 -8.38
C PRO A 40 9.98 -6.89 -7.80
N TYR A 41 9.92 -7.89 -8.68
CA TYR A 41 10.04 -9.29 -8.29
C TYR A 41 11.51 -9.67 -8.08
N ILE A 42 11.86 -10.11 -6.88
CA ILE A 42 13.23 -10.49 -6.50
C ILE A 42 13.38 -12.01 -6.30
N GLY A 43 12.28 -12.70 -5.97
CA GLY A 43 12.22 -14.14 -5.77
C GLY A 43 11.76 -14.52 -4.36
N LYS A 44 11.03 -15.63 -4.26
CA LYS A 44 10.49 -16.16 -3.00
C LYS A 44 11.64 -16.51 -2.04
N GLY A 45 11.43 -16.17 -0.77
CA GLY A 45 12.39 -16.47 0.31
C GLY A 45 13.67 -15.65 0.31
N LYS A 46 13.86 -14.71 -0.64
CA LYS A 46 15.00 -13.80 -0.63
C LYS A 46 14.84 -12.76 0.48
N GLN A 47 15.97 -12.29 1.02
CA GLN A 47 15.97 -11.21 2.01
C GLN A 47 15.31 -9.96 1.43
N SER A 48 14.59 -9.21 2.27
CA SER A 48 13.89 -7.97 1.89
C SER A 48 12.71 -8.15 0.93
N THR A 49 12.15 -9.35 0.81
CA THR A 49 10.92 -9.59 0.05
C THR A 49 9.70 -9.81 0.95
N ASN A 50 8.50 -9.67 0.39
CA ASN A 50 7.29 -10.24 0.99
C ASN A 50 7.22 -11.77 0.75
N SER A 51 6.17 -12.43 1.25
CA SER A 51 6.03 -13.89 1.14
C SER A 51 5.96 -14.41 -0.30
N GLU A 52 5.52 -13.58 -1.24
CA GLU A 52 5.42 -13.96 -2.65
C GLU A 52 6.71 -13.68 -3.45
N GLY A 53 7.66 -12.93 -2.88
CA GLY A 53 8.96 -12.64 -3.51
C GLY A 53 9.10 -11.23 -4.08
N TRP A 54 8.16 -10.33 -3.81
CA TRP A 54 8.19 -8.93 -4.24
C TRP A 54 9.02 -8.08 -3.28
N LEU A 55 9.75 -7.09 -3.80
CA LEU A 55 10.60 -6.18 -3.01
C LEU A 55 9.77 -5.45 -1.94
N ARG A 56 10.19 -5.56 -0.69
CA ARG A 56 9.57 -4.92 0.47
C ARG A 56 10.40 -3.71 0.93
N ASP A 57 10.44 -2.69 0.09
CA ASP A 57 11.28 -1.49 0.28
C ASP A 57 10.45 -0.20 0.23
N ASN A 58 10.36 0.49 1.37
CA ASN A 58 9.65 1.77 1.49
C ASN A 58 10.29 2.86 0.61
N LYS A 59 11.63 2.90 0.54
CA LYS A 59 12.35 3.95 -0.17
C LYS A 59 12.15 3.80 -1.67
N TYR A 60 12.23 2.57 -2.18
CA TYR A 60 11.91 2.27 -3.58
C TYR A 60 10.50 2.77 -3.92
N TYR A 61 9.49 2.34 -3.14
CA TYR A 61 8.10 2.72 -3.38
C TYR A 61 7.89 4.25 -3.43
N PHE A 62 8.41 4.99 -2.43
CA PHE A 62 8.17 6.44 -2.38
C PHE A 62 8.98 7.23 -3.41
N ASN A 63 10.13 6.72 -3.85
CA ASN A 63 10.88 7.32 -4.95
C ASN A 63 10.13 7.17 -6.28
N GLU A 64 9.64 5.96 -6.59
CA GLU A 64 8.83 5.72 -7.80
C GLU A 64 7.57 6.58 -7.79
N LEU A 65 6.86 6.64 -6.65
CA LEU A 65 5.67 7.47 -6.52
C LEU A 65 5.99 8.96 -6.71
N TYR A 66 7.13 9.43 -6.19
CA TYR A 66 7.56 10.82 -6.35
C TYR A 66 7.92 11.15 -7.80
N GLU A 67 8.60 10.25 -8.50
CA GLU A 67 8.94 10.43 -9.92
C GLU A 67 7.68 10.53 -10.80
N LEU A 68 6.65 9.76 -10.49
CA LEU A 68 5.38 9.77 -11.24
C LEU A 68 4.47 10.94 -10.84
N HIS A 69 4.45 11.29 -9.55
CA HIS A 69 3.44 12.18 -8.96
C HIS A 69 4.02 13.11 -7.90
N THR A 70 4.90 14.02 -8.34
CA THR A 70 5.50 15.05 -7.46
C THR A 70 4.45 15.87 -6.70
N GLU A 71 3.26 16.06 -7.26
CA GLU A 71 2.17 16.84 -6.67
C GLU A 71 1.57 16.25 -5.38
N TYR A 72 1.83 14.97 -5.08
CA TYR A 72 1.36 14.33 -3.84
C TYR A 72 2.22 14.67 -2.63
N PHE A 73 3.37 15.31 -2.85
CA PHE A 73 4.38 15.57 -1.84
C PHE A 73 4.45 17.06 -1.54
N SER A 74 4.19 17.44 -0.29
CA SER A 74 4.54 18.78 0.19
C SER A 74 6.05 18.96 0.23
N ASP A 75 6.51 20.21 0.28
CA ASP A 75 7.93 20.52 0.52
C ASP A 75 8.51 19.82 1.75
N ALA A 76 7.69 19.63 2.80
CA ALA A 76 8.08 18.92 4.00
C ALA A 76 8.26 17.41 3.73
N ASN A 77 7.35 16.80 2.97
CA ASN A 77 7.47 15.40 2.57
C ASN A 77 8.62 15.17 1.58
N ILE A 78 8.89 16.11 0.68
CA ILE A 78 10.08 16.05 -0.21
C ILE A 78 11.36 16.08 0.63
N LYS A 79 11.45 16.96 1.63
CA LYS A 79 12.58 16.98 2.57
C LYS A 79 12.71 15.68 3.35
N ASN A 80 11.60 15.13 3.84
CA ASN A 80 11.60 13.84 4.52
C ASN A 80 12.14 12.73 3.60
N LEU A 81 11.64 12.64 2.37
CA LEU A 81 12.07 11.67 1.37
C LEU A 81 13.59 11.77 1.11
N ASN A 82 14.08 12.98 0.85
CA ASN A 82 15.51 13.23 0.59
C ASN A 82 16.41 12.89 1.79
N ASN A 83 15.91 13.05 3.00
CA ASN A 83 16.63 12.71 4.24
C ASN A 83 16.45 11.24 4.68
N GLY A 84 15.71 10.43 3.92
CA GLY A 84 15.40 9.04 4.27
C GLY A 84 14.44 8.90 5.45
N TRP A 85 13.65 9.94 5.74
CA TRP A 85 12.60 9.94 6.76
C TRP A 85 11.26 9.54 6.16
N ALA A 86 10.37 9.02 7.00
CA ALA A 86 9.02 8.70 6.56
C ALA A 86 8.29 9.98 6.13
N ILE A 87 7.71 9.95 4.94
CA ILE A 87 6.72 10.97 4.56
C ILE A 87 5.46 10.79 5.42
N ILE A 88 4.67 11.85 5.58
CA ILE A 88 3.50 11.85 6.44
C ILE A 88 2.21 12.13 5.66
N ASN A 89 1.10 11.65 6.18
CA ASN A 89 -0.26 11.88 5.70
C ASN A 89 -0.67 13.34 5.97
N ASP A 90 -0.03 14.31 5.33
CA ASP A 90 -0.26 15.74 5.51
C ASP A 90 -1.42 16.28 4.67
N ALA A 91 -1.64 17.59 4.70
CA ALA A 91 -2.77 18.20 3.97
C ALA A 91 -2.61 18.17 2.44
N VAL A 92 -1.37 18.12 1.92
CA VAL A 92 -1.13 18.00 0.48
C VAL A 92 -1.52 16.60 0.04
N PHE A 93 -0.98 15.56 0.71
CA PHE A 93 -1.31 14.18 0.39
C PHE A 93 -2.83 13.91 0.48
N ARG A 94 -3.48 14.38 1.54
CA ARG A 94 -4.92 14.16 1.77
C ARG A 94 -5.83 14.92 0.80
N ARG A 95 -5.33 15.98 0.14
CA ARG A 95 -6.08 16.66 -0.92
C ARG A 95 -6.24 15.76 -2.15
N HIS A 96 -5.24 14.94 -2.43
CA HIS A 96 -5.27 13.96 -3.51
C HIS A 96 -5.93 12.65 -3.09
N PHE A 97 -5.76 12.26 -1.82
CA PHE A 97 -6.29 11.01 -1.27
C PHE A 97 -7.21 11.26 -0.05
N PRO A 98 -8.43 11.77 -0.29
CA PRO A 98 -9.36 12.14 0.77
C PRO A 98 -9.83 10.97 1.62
N GLN A 99 -9.70 9.72 1.14
CA GLN A 99 -9.96 8.51 1.93
C GLN A 99 -9.08 8.40 3.19
N TYR A 100 -7.98 9.17 3.26
CA TYR A 100 -7.10 9.24 4.41
C TYR A 100 -7.25 10.54 5.23
N ASP A 101 -8.22 11.41 4.93
CA ASP A 101 -8.53 12.61 5.71
C ASP A 101 -9.36 12.33 6.98
N ILE A 102 -8.97 11.29 7.70
CA ILE A 102 -9.68 10.76 8.88
C ILE A 102 -9.00 11.24 10.15
N VAL A 103 -9.78 11.68 11.13
CA VAL A 103 -9.29 12.04 12.48
C VAL A 103 -8.54 10.84 13.08
N GLY A 104 -7.30 11.06 13.52
CA GLY A 104 -6.40 10.00 14.00
C GLY A 104 -5.41 9.47 12.96
N LEU A 105 -5.69 9.65 11.66
CA LEU A 105 -4.75 9.34 10.56
C LEU A 105 -3.97 10.56 10.08
N LYS A 106 -4.49 11.78 10.28
CA LYS A 106 -3.84 13.03 9.87
C LYS A 106 -2.45 13.17 10.51
N GLY A 107 -1.44 13.48 9.69
CA GLY A 107 -0.04 13.66 10.11
C GLY A 107 0.69 12.38 10.51
N LYS A 108 0.07 11.20 10.37
CA LYS A 108 0.74 9.93 10.65
C LYS A 108 1.73 9.57 9.54
N PRO A 109 2.81 8.85 9.85
CA PRO A 109 3.72 8.31 8.84
C PRO A 109 2.95 7.49 7.81
N LEU A 110 3.31 7.62 6.54
CA LEU A 110 2.86 6.75 5.47
C LEU A 110 3.83 5.56 5.32
N VAL A 111 3.29 4.41 4.96
CA VAL A 111 4.07 3.20 4.66
C VAL A 111 3.60 2.62 3.32
N HIS A 112 4.50 1.96 2.60
CA HIS A 112 4.08 1.10 1.49
C HIS A 112 3.35 -0.12 2.07
N HIS A 113 2.22 -0.43 1.47
CA HIS A 113 1.39 -1.57 1.79
C HIS A 113 1.22 -2.42 0.54
N HIS A 114 1.61 -3.68 0.59
CA HIS A 114 1.40 -4.62 -0.51
C HIS A 114 -0.07 -5.03 -0.59
N ILE A 115 -0.72 -4.65 -1.68
CA ILE A 115 -2.14 -4.90 -1.90
C ILE A 115 -2.34 -6.40 -2.12
N GLY A 116 -3.20 -7.02 -1.31
CA GLY A 116 -3.45 -8.46 -1.33
C GLY A 116 -2.22 -9.32 -1.02
N GLY A 117 -1.15 -8.73 -0.46
CA GLY A 117 0.13 -9.41 -0.28
C GLY A 117 0.94 -9.62 -1.58
N GLY A 118 0.50 -9.01 -2.69
CA GLY A 118 1.07 -9.19 -4.02
C GLY A 118 2.19 -8.20 -4.39
N GLY A 119 2.44 -8.05 -5.69
CA GLY A 119 3.48 -7.18 -6.24
C GLY A 119 3.11 -5.72 -6.38
N GLN A 120 1.83 -5.37 -6.25
CA GLN A 120 1.40 -3.98 -6.27
C GLN A 120 1.38 -3.42 -4.84
N ALA A 121 1.88 -2.20 -4.66
CA ALA A 121 1.84 -1.52 -3.37
C ALA A 121 1.17 -0.14 -3.47
N MET A 122 0.63 0.34 -2.35
CA MET A 122 0.12 1.70 -2.18
C MET A 122 0.54 2.31 -0.84
N ALA A 123 0.58 3.64 -0.77
CA ALA A 123 0.87 4.36 0.46
C ALA A 123 -0.38 4.42 1.35
N ILE A 124 -0.27 3.96 2.59
CA ILE A 124 -1.34 4.12 3.57
C ILE A 124 -0.82 4.69 4.90
N PRO A 125 -1.65 5.42 5.66
CA PRO A 125 -1.31 5.80 7.03
C PRO A 125 -0.97 4.57 7.88
N GLN A 126 0.19 4.59 8.54
CA GLN A 126 0.71 3.50 9.35
C GLN A 126 -0.32 2.86 10.32
N PRO A 127 -1.24 3.60 10.98
CA PRO A 127 -2.23 2.98 11.84
C PRO A 127 -3.14 1.96 11.15
N LEU A 128 -3.34 2.04 9.82
CA LEU A 128 -4.10 1.07 9.04
C LEU A 128 -3.33 -0.24 8.78
N HIS A 129 -2.01 -0.25 8.98
CA HIS A 129 -1.09 -1.33 8.63
C HIS A 129 -0.35 -1.98 9.83
N PRO A 130 -1.05 -2.47 10.88
CA PRO A 130 -0.41 -3.06 12.04
C PRO A 130 0.07 -4.49 11.75
N GLY A 131 1.29 -4.65 11.24
CA GLY A 131 1.83 -5.96 10.89
C GLY A 131 0.95 -6.65 9.85
N SER A 132 0.49 -7.88 10.12
CA SER A 132 -0.38 -8.65 9.21
C SER A 132 -1.89 -8.48 9.47
N GLY A 133 -2.29 -7.51 10.31
CA GLY A 133 -3.68 -7.18 10.65
C GLY A 133 -4.17 -5.88 10.00
N GLY A 134 -5.25 -5.30 10.53
CA GLY A 134 -5.83 -4.06 10.00
C GLY A 134 -6.34 -4.26 8.57
N ILE A 135 -5.86 -3.46 7.63
CA ILE A 135 -6.27 -3.52 6.22
C ILE A 135 -6.15 -4.93 5.63
N HIS A 136 -5.11 -5.68 6.00
CA HIS A 136 -4.90 -7.06 5.53
C HIS A 136 -6.02 -8.03 5.92
N ASN A 137 -6.72 -7.79 7.02
CA ASN A 137 -7.86 -8.63 7.40
C ASN A 137 -9.03 -8.41 6.44
N ILE A 138 -9.22 -7.17 6.00
CA ILE A 138 -10.25 -6.83 5.01
C ILE A 138 -9.89 -7.47 3.66
N GLU A 139 -8.64 -7.35 3.22
CA GLU A 139 -8.18 -7.95 1.97
C GLU A 139 -8.39 -9.47 1.92
N LYS A 140 -8.15 -10.16 3.04
CA LYS A 140 -8.47 -11.59 3.18
C LYS A 140 -9.98 -11.84 3.12
N GLN A 141 -10.77 -11.03 3.82
CA GLN A 141 -12.23 -11.16 3.86
C GLN A 141 -12.85 -10.99 2.46
N ILE A 142 -12.32 -10.09 1.64
CA ILE A 142 -12.82 -9.84 0.29
C ILE A 142 -12.17 -10.73 -0.78
N GLY A 143 -11.32 -11.68 -0.38
CA GLY A 143 -10.75 -12.69 -1.26
C GLY A 143 -9.71 -12.16 -2.25
N ILE A 144 -9.04 -11.04 -1.96
CA ILE A 144 -7.96 -10.54 -2.82
C ILE A 144 -6.57 -11.00 -2.38
N TRP A 145 -6.45 -11.49 -1.14
CA TRP A 145 -5.18 -11.99 -0.62
C TRP A 145 -4.67 -13.17 -1.45
N GLY A 146 -3.42 -13.10 -1.92
CA GLY A 146 -2.80 -14.14 -2.72
C GLY A 146 -3.19 -14.14 -4.20
N LYS A 147 -4.00 -13.19 -4.68
CA LYS A 147 -4.40 -13.14 -6.09
C LYS A 147 -3.24 -12.91 -7.07
N ASP A 148 -2.12 -12.35 -6.62
CA ASP A 148 -0.93 -12.16 -7.46
C ASP A 148 0.05 -13.36 -7.42
N GLN A 149 -0.29 -14.41 -6.65
CA GLN A 149 0.55 -15.59 -6.46
C GLN A 149 0.86 -16.30 -7.79
N GLU A 150 -0.09 -16.39 -8.71
CA GLU A 150 0.13 -17.02 -10.02
C GLU A 150 1.21 -16.28 -10.81
N ASN A 151 1.21 -14.94 -10.79
CA ASN A 151 2.25 -14.14 -11.44
C ASN A 151 3.60 -14.35 -10.76
N ALA A 152 3.63 -14.37 -9.42
CA ALA A 152 4.85 -14.67 -8.67
C ALA A 152 5.42 -16.05 -8.99
N GLU A 153 4.57 -17.08 -9.14
CA GLU A 153 4.99 -18.44 -9.52
C GLU A 153 5.58 -18.49 -10.93
N ARG A 154 4.94 -17.80 -11.89
CA ARG A 154 5.44 -17.68 -13.26
C ARG A 154 6.78 -16.95 -13.32
N LEU A 155 7.01 -15.96 -12.47
CA LEU A 155 8.30 -15.25 -12.41
C LEU A 155 9.38 -16.07 -11.69
N GLN A 156 9.01 -16.84 -10.67
CA GLN A 156 9.94 -17.65 -9.89
C GLN A 156 10.72 -18.65 -10.75
N VAL A 157 10.14 -19.18 -11.83
CA VAL A 157 10.83 -20.14 -12.72
C VAL A 157 12.08 -19.57 -13.39
N PHE A 158 12.18 -18.23 -13.48
CA PHE A 158 13.33 -17.55 -14.06
C PHE A 158 14.40 -17.19 -13.01
N ILE A 159 14.11 -17.34 -11.72
CA ILE A 159 15.00 -17.02 -10.61
C ILE A 159 15.47 -18.31 -9.95
N LYS A 160 16.79 -18.53 -9.97
CA LYS A 160 17.45 -19.69 -9.35
C LYS A 160 17.71 -19.51 -7.85
#